data_AF-A0AAV7W1L3-F1
#
_entry.id   AF-A0AAV7W1L3-F1
#
_cell.length_a   1.000
_cell.length_b   1.000
_cell.length_c   1.000
_cell.angle_alpha   90.00
_cell.angle_beta   90.00
_cell.angle_gamma   90.00
#
_symmetry.space_group_name_H-M   'P 1'
#
loop_
_entity.id
_entity.type
_entity.pdbx_description
1 polymer ?
#
loop_
_entity_poly.entity_id
_entity_poly.type
_entity_poly.pdbx_seq_one_letter_code
_entity_poly.pdbx_strand_id
1 'polypeptide(L)'
;MRCNRGPQATQTNGLDKYTVQLATTGSVRTVPDPTGGSPGSGDPSLREIMDAIQTLRNNIELKIDVVALDVILLRADLRKVTDKVTAAEGQINGLQAVNQQLEKQVQDLKKKQTEMEAKLEGREGRARCNIRMTGVPEGAEGHCTELFVEDFILNKLGPKRLSNYFTIERAHRVPA
;
A
#
# COMPACT_ATOMS: atom_id res chain seq x y z
N MET A 1 21.72 19.76 16.34
CA MET A 1 20.30 19.67 15.96
C MET A 1 19.87 18.22 16.08
N ARG A 2 19.07 17.89 17.10
CA ARG A 2 18.54 16.54 17.37
C ARG A 2 17.33 16.29 16.48
N CYS A 3 17.30 15.15 15.77
CA CYS A 3 16.07 14.63 15.18
C CYS A 3 15.70 13.33 15.88
N ASN A 4 14.61 13.39 16.66
CA ASN A 4 13.91 12.26 17.26
C ASN A 4 13.30 11.39 16.15
N ARG A 5 13.61 10.10 16.13
CA ARG A 5 12.74 9.06 15.54
C ARG A 5 12.31 8.15 16.68
N GLY A 6 11.02 8.22 17.03
CA GLY A 6 10.40 7.29 17.96
C GLY A 6 10.30 5.88 17.35
N PRO A 7 10.27 4.83 18.18
CA PRO A 7 10.12 3.46 17.70
C PRO A 7 8.65 3.20 17.34
N GLN A 8 8.39 2.77 16.10
CA GLN A 8 7.07 2.27 15.70
C GLN A 8 6.90 0.81 16.13
N ALA A 9 5.84 0.64 16.91
CA ALA A 9 5.10 -0.55 17.29
C ALA A 9 5.52 -1.90 16.66
N THR A 10 5.94 -2.80 17.53
CA THR A 10 5.85 -4.25 17.37
C THR A 10 4.39 -4.68 17.17
N GLN A 11 4.01 -5.07 15.95
CA GLN A 11 2.82 -5.90 15.74
C GLN A 11 3.20 -7.35 16.04
N THR A 12 2.91 -7.78 17.27
CA THR A 12 2.79 -9.18 17.61
C THR A 12 1.54 -9.72 16.93
N ASN A 13 1.71 -10.60 15.94
CA ASN A 13 0.59 -11.36 15.38
C ASN A 13 -0.01 -12.23 16.49
N GLY A 14 -1.14 -11.79 17.03
CA GLY A 14 -1.93 -12.50 18.02
C GLY A 14 -2.56 -13.73 17.39
N LEU A 15 -1.88 -14.87 17.52
CA LEU A 15 -2.49 -16.20 17.46
C LEU A 15 -3.07 -16.55 18.83
N ASP A 16 -4.04 -15.77 19.30
CA ASP A 16 -4.82 -16.07 20.49
C ASP A 16 -6.28 -15.82 20.14
N LYS A 17 -7.03 -16.90 19.85
CA LYS A 17 -8.47 -17.07 20.09
C LYS A 17 -9.01 -18.26 19.29
N TYR A 18 -8.68 -19.47 19.73
CA TYR A 18 -9.58 -20.63 19.62
C TYR A 18 -9.37 -21.51 20.85
N THR A 19 -9.78 -21.02 22.02
CA THR A 19 -10.00 -21.87 23.18
C THR A 19 -11.41 -22.43 23.06
N VAL A 20 -11.53 -23.63 22.49
CA VAL A 20 -12.75 -24.43 22.64
C VAL A 20 -12.76 -24.91 24.08
N GLN A 21 -13.51 -24.22 24.95
CA GLN A 21 -13.79 -24.70 26.30
C GLN A 21 -14.72 -25.90 26.21
N LEU A 22 -14.14 -27.10 26.20
CA LEU A 22 -14.87 -28.32 26.53
C LEU A 22 -15.10 -28.30 28.04
N ALA A 23 -16.31 -27.90 28.44
CA ALA A 23 -16.78 -28.06 29.81
C ALA A 23 -16.95 -29.56 30.12
N THR A 24 -15.88 -30.21 30.59
CA THR A 24 -15.98 -31.50 31.27
C THR A 24 -16.34 -31.22 32.72
N THR A 25 -17.62 -31.31 33.07
CA THR A 25 -18.09 -31.36 34.46
C THR A 25 -17.65 -32.69 35.09
N GLY A 26 -16.41 -32.76 35.53
CA GLY A 26 -15.90 -33.78 36.45
C GLY A 26 -16.16 -33.33 37.88
N SER A 27 -17.33 -33.68 38.43
CA SER A 27 -17.65 -33.49 39.84
C SER A 27 -16.85 -34.51 40.67
N VAL A 28 -15.78 -34.06 41.32
CA VAL A 28 -15.10 -34.82 42.37
C VAL A 28 -16.03 -34.83 43.58
N ARG A 29 -16.75 -35.93 43.78
CA ARG A 29 -17.46 -36.20 45.03
C ARG A 29 -16.46 -36.71 46.06
N THR A 30 -16.26 -35.91 47.11
CA THR A 30 -15.69 -36.37 48.38
C THR A 30 -16.59 -37.45 48.97
N VAL A 31 -16.01 -38.60 49.30
CA VAL A 31 -16.68 -39.72 49.95
C VAL A 31 -16.65 -39.48 51.46
N PRO A 32 -17.77 -39.51 52.19
CA PRO A 32 -17.74 -39.65 53.64
C PRO A 32 -17.58 -41.14 54.00
N ASP A 33 -16.67 -41.41 54.92
CA ASP A 33 -16.50 -42.69 55.60
C ASP A 33 -17.74 -43.03 56.45
N PRO A 34 -18.22 -44.29 56.42
CA PRO A 34 -18.75 -44.89 57.62
C PRO A 34 -18.13 -46.27 57.88
N THR A 35 -17.51 -46.37 59.04
CA THR A 35 -17.23 -47.58 59.79
C THR A 35 -18.33 -48.65 59.71
N GLY A 36 -17.92 -49.87 59.36
CA GLY A 36 -18.55 -51.10 59.86
C GLY A 36 -19.45 -51.85 58.87
N GLY A 37 -18.91 -52.90 58.23
CA GLY A 37 -19.74 -53.98 57.67
C GLY A 37 -19.16 -54.69 56.44
N SER A 38 -18.47 -55.81 56.68
CA SER A 38 -18.25 -56.98 55.79
C SER A 38 -17.73 -56.80 54.34
N PRO A 39 -16.60 -57.43 53.96
CA PRO A 39 -16.15 -57.51 52.56
C PRO A 39 -16.95 -58.60 51.82
N GLY A 40 -18.14 -58.25 51.33
CA GLY A 40 -18.91 -59.06 50.39
C GLY A 40 -18.50 -58.74 48.96
N SER A 41 -17.70 -59.63 48.36
CA SER A 41 -17.48 -59.72 46.91
C SER A 41 -18.82 -59.65 46.17
N GLY A 42 -19.01 -58.59 45.39
CA GLY A 42 -20.14 -58.43 44.49
C GLY A 42 -19.61 -58.14 43.11
N ASP A 43 -19.21 -59.20 42.39
CA ASP A 43 -18.95 -59.08 40.96
C ASP A 43 -20.18 -58.43 40.32
N PRO A 44 -20.01 -57.39 39.47
CA PRO A 44 -21.13 -56.72 38.82
C PRO A 44 -21.98 -57.79 38.14
N SER A 45 -23.29 -57.75 38.40
CA SER A 45 -24.16 -58.79 37.88
C SER A 45 -24.09 -58.76 36.36
N LEU A 46 -24.17 -59.92 35.71
CA LEU A 46 -24.13 -60.02 34.25
C LEU A 46 -25.12 -59.05 33.56
N ARG A 47 -26.24 -58.75 34.22
CA ARG A 47 -27.24 -57.79 33.75
C ARG A 47 -26.72 -56.34 33.75
N GLU A 48 -26.04 -55.93 34.80
CA GLU A 48 -25.43 -54.60 34.90
C GLU A 48 -24.33 -54.40 33.86
N ILE A 49 -23.51 -55.44 33.62
CA ILE A 49 -22.49 -55.41 32.57
C ILE A 49 -23.13 -55.23 31.18
N MET A 50 -24.18 -56.01 30.88
CA MET A 50 -24.86 -55.94 29.59
C MET A 50 -25.56 -54.58 29.38
N ASP A 51 -26.17 -54.02 30.42
CA ASP A 51 -26.81 -52.70 30.38
C ASP A 51 -25.78 -51.57 30.17
N ALA A 52 -24.62 -51.66 30.83
CA ALA A 52 -23.51 -50.73 30.62
C ALA A 52 -22.95 -50.83 29.19
N ILE A 53 -22.82 -52.03 28.63
CA ILE A 53 -22.39 -52.25 27.24
C ILE A 53 -23.41 -51.65 26.26
N GLN A 54 -24.71 -51.86 26.50
CA GLN A 54 -25.77 -51.32 25.66
C GLN A 54 -25.78 -49.78 25.69
N THR A 55 -25.61 -49.21 26.88
CA THR A 55 -25.52 -47.76 27.10
C THR A 55 -24.28 -47.17 26.41
N LEU A 56 -23.12 -47.82 26.55
CA LEU A 56 -21.89 -47.39 25.88
C LEU A 56 -22.03 -47.45 24.36
N ARG A 57 -22.61 -48.52 23.83
CA ARG A 57 -22.88 -48.67 22.40
C ARG A 57 -23.73 -47.52 21.88
N ASN A 58 -24.87 -47.23 22.51
CA ASN A 58 -25.76 -46.15 22.09
C ASN A 58 -25.05 -44.79 22.15
N ASN A 59 -24.25 -44.55 23.20
CA ASN A 59 -23.46 -43.32 23.32
C ASN A 59 -22.39 -43.19 22.23
N ILE A 60 -21.77 -44.29 21.81
CA ILE A 60 -20.81 -44.32 20.71
C ILE A 60 -21.52 -44.03 19.38
N GLU A 61 -22.65 -44.68 19.11
CA GLU A 61 -23.46 -44.45 17.90
C GLU A 61 -23.85 -42.97 17.78
N LEU A 62 -24.37 -42.37 18.86
CA LEU A 62 -24.72 -40.94 18.88
C LEU A 62 -23.50 -40.02 18.64
N LYS A 63 -22.36 -40.32 19.27
CA LYS A 63 -21.14 -39.52 19.05
C LYS A 63 -20.60 -39.65 17.63
N ILE A 64 -20.71 -40.82 17.02
CA ILE A 64 -20.33 -41.03 15.61
C ILE A 64 -21.22 -40.18 14.70
N ASP A 65 -22.53 -40.15 14.95
CA ASP A 65 -23.46 -39.34 14.16
C ASP A 65 -23.17 -37.84 14.27
N VAL A 66 -22.88 -37.35 15.48
CA VAL A 66 -22.48 -35.95 15.71
C VAL A 66 -21.19 -35.62 14.96
N VAL A 67 -20.16 -36.47 15.08
CA VAL A 67 -18.89 -36.24 14.38
C VAL A 67 -19.07 -36.30 12.86
N ALA A 68 -19.89 -37.22 12.36
CA ALA A 68 -20.19 -37.31 10.93
C ALA A 68 -20.86 -36.03 10.42
N LEU A 69 -21.80 -35.46 11.19
CA LEU A 69 -22.46 -34.21 10.87
C LEU A 69 -21.47 -33.03 10.88
N ASP A 70 -20.62 -32.93 11.90
CA ASP A 70 -19.60 -31.89 11.99
C ASP A 70 -18.63 -31.96 10.80
N VAL A 71 -18.22 -33.16 10.38
CA VAL A 71 -17.36 -33.34 9.19
C VAL A 71 -18.06 -32.86 7.92
N ILE A 72 -19.36 -33.08 7.78
CA ILE A 72 -20.14 -32.59 6.64
C ILE A 72 -20.19 -31.07 6.63
N LEU A 73 -20.44 -30.45 7.78
CA LEU A 73 -20.48 -29.00 7.93
C LEU A 73 -19.12 -28.37 7.65
N LEU A 74 -18.05 -28.92 8.21
CA LEU A 74 -16.67 -28.46 7.97
C LEU A 74 -16.31 -28.55 6.48
N ARG A 75 -16.70 -29.63 5.78
CA ARG A 75 -16.51 -29.73 4.33
C ARG A 75 -17.31 -28.67 3.56
N ALA A 76 -18.51 -28.32 4.02
CA ALA A 76 -19.30 -27.26 3.41
C ALA A 76 -18.65 -25.89 3.61
N ASP A 77 -18.14 -25.60 4.80
CA ASP A 77 -17.48 -24.32 5.08
C ASP A 77 -16.13 -24.20 4.39
N LEU A 78 -15.35 -25.28 4.32
CA LEU A 78 -14.12 -25.31 3.52
C LEU A 78 -14.39 -24.97 2.06
N ARG A 79 -15.43 -25.54 1.45
CA ARG A 79 -15.83 -25.19 0.08
C ARG A 79 -16.15 -23.70 -0.07
N LYS A 80 -16.95 -23.13 0.84
CA LYS A 80 -17.25 -21.68 0.82
C LYS A 80 -16.00 -20.83 0.96
N VAL A 81 -15.05 -21.24 1.80
CA VAL A 81 -13.78 -20.52 1.96
C VAL A 81 -12.96 -20.61 0.68
N THR A 82 -12.84 -21.80 0.08
CA THR A 82 -12.16 -21.98 -1.22
C THR A 82 -12.77 -21.08 -2.30
N ASP A 83 -14.10 -21.07 -2.43
CA ASP A 83 -14.79 -20.22 -3.43
C ASP A 83 -14.50 -18.74 -3.22
N LYS A 84 -14.54 -18.27 -1.96
CA LYS A 84 -14.21 -16.89 -1.61
C LYS A 84 -12.76 -16.54 -1.91
N VAL A 85 -11.83 -17.46 -1.61
CA VAL A 85 -10.40 -17.27 -1.88
C VAL A 85 -10.16 -17.18 -3.39
N THR A 86 -10.72 -18.11 -4.18
CA THR A 86 -10.58 -18.08 -5.64
C THR A 86 -11.18 -16.80 -6.25
N ALA A 87 -12.33 -16.34 -5.75
CA ALA A 87 -12.91 -15.06 -6.19
C ALA A 87 -12.02 -13.86 -5.83
N ALA A 88 -11.47 -13.83 -4.62
CA ALA A 88 -10.56 -12.77 -4.17
C ALA A 88 -9.26 -12.76 -4.98
N GLU A 89 -8.66 -13.92 -5.24
CA GLU A 89 -7.48 -14.06 -6.11
C GLU A 89 -7.75 -13.55 -7.52
N GLY A 90 -8.92 -13.88 -8.09
CA GLY A 90 -9.35 -13.36 -9.39
C GLY A 90 -9.46 -11.83 -9.41
N GLN A 91 -10.05 -11.24 -8.37
CA GLN A 91 -10.14 -9.79 -8.22
C GLN A 91 -8.76 -9.14 -8.07
N ILE A 92 -7.87 -9.72 -7.26
CA ILE A 92 -6.50 -9.23 -7.06
C ILE A 92 -5.72 -9.24 -8.39
N ASN A 93 -5.82 -10.33 -9.15
CA ASN A 93 -5.17 -10.44 -10.46
C ASN A 93 -5.69 -9.36 -11.44
N GLY A 94 -7.00 -9.11 -11.43
CA GLY A 94 -7.61 -8.04 -12.23
C GLY A 94 -7.11 -6.65 -11.83
N LEU A 95 -7.07 -6.36 -10.53
CA LEU A 95 -6.54 -5.10 -10.01
C LEU A 95 -5.06 -4.92 -10.33
N GLN A 96 -4.27 -6.00 -10.24
CA GLN A 96 -2.85 -5.98 -10.57
C GLN A 96 -2.62 -5.63 -12.05
N ALA A 97 -3.42 -6.19 -12.97
CA ALA A 97 -3.34 -5.88 -14.39
C ALA A 97 -3.69 -4.40 -14.67
N VAL A 98 -4.74 -3.89 -14.04
CA VAL A 98 -5.13 -2.47 -14.17
C VAL A 98 -4.04 -1.56 -13.62
N ASN A 99 -3.46 -1.88 -12.46
CA ASN A 99 -2.43 -1.06 -11.86
C ASN A 99 -1.15 -1.01 -12.73
N GLN A 100 -0.72 -2.14 -13.30
CA GLN A 100 0.41 -2.18 -14.23
C GLN A 100 0.15 -1.32 -15.48
N GLN A 101 -1.07 -1.37 -16.03
CA GLN A 101 -1.45 -0.54 -17.17
C GLN A 101 -1.44 0.94 -16.81
N LEU A 102 -1.93 1.30 -15.62
CA LEU A 102 -1.97 2.68 -15.14
C LEU A 102 -0.55 3.23 -14.88
N GLU A 103 0.32 2.43 -14.26
CA GLU A 103 1.74 2.76 -14.06
C GLU A 103 2.44 3.06 -15.39
N LYS A 104 2.21 2.23 -16.41
CA LYS A 104 2.74 2.45 -17.75
C LYS A 104 2.24 3.76 -18.36
N GLN A 105 0.94 4.03 -18.27
CA GLN A 105 0.36 5.28 -18.78
C GLN A 105 0.93 6.51 -18.06
N VAL A 106 1.12 6.43 -16.74
CA VAL A 106 1.73 7.51 -15.96
C VAL A 106 3.19 7.74 -16.38
N GLN A 107 3.96 6.69 -16.62
CA GLN A 107 5.34 6.82 -17.12
C GLN A 107 5.38 7.47 -18.50
N ASP A 108 4.51 7.05 -19.42
CA ASP A 108 4.41 7.63 -20.77
C ASP A 108 4.01 9.12 -20.71
N LEU A 109 3.06 9.48 -19.85
CA LEU A 109 2.64 10.87 -19.65
C LEU A 109 3.76 11.71 -19.04
N LYS A 110 4.46 11.21 -18.02
CA LYS A 110 5.62 11.90 -17.43
C LYS A 110 6.71 12.14 -18.48
N LYS A 111 7.01 11.14 -19.31
CA LYS A 111 7.97 11.30 -20.40
C LYS A 111 7.54 12.40 -21.37
N LYS A 112 6.30 12.38 -21.84
CA LYS A 112 5.75 13.44 -22.71
C LYS A 112 5.80 14.81 -22.06
N GLN A 113 5.48 14.90 -20.77
CA GLN A 113 5.58 16.15 -20.03
C GLN A 113 7.02 16.69 -20.04
N THR A 114 8.01 15.86 -19.68
CA THR A 114 9.41 16.29 -19.69
C THR A 114 9.90 16.70 -21.08
N GLU A 115 9.47 16.00 -22.13
CA GLU A 115 9.78 16.37 -23.52
C GLU A 115 9.15 17.72 -23.93
N MET A 116 7.92 17.98 -23.49
CA MET A 116 7.25 19.26 -23.74
C MET A 116 7.89 20.40 -22.95
N GLU A 117 8.24 20.17 -21.69
CA GLU A 117 8.95 21.13 -20.85
C GLU A 117 10.30 21.50 -21.49
N ALA A 118 11.09 20.51 -21.94
CA ALA A 118 12.35 20.77 -22.64
C ALA A 118 12.15 21.54 -23.96
N LYS A 119 11.08 21.25 -24.71
CA LYS A 119 10.73 22.00 -25.93
C LYS A 119 10.34 23.45 -25.62
N LEU A 120 9.58 23.66 -24.54
CA LEU A 120 9.18 24.99 -24.08
C LEU A 120 10.39 25.78 -23.59
N GLU A 121 11.23 25.21 -22.74
CA GLU A 121 12.47 25.84 -22.26
C GLU A 121 13.38 26.20 -23.44
N GLY A 122 13.55 25.29 -24.41
CA GLY A 122 14.31 25.58 -25.63
C GLY A 122 13.69 26.70 -26.48
N ARG A 123 12.36 26.80 -26.54
CA ARG A 123 11.66 27.90 -27.21
C ARG A 123 11.81 29.21 -26.46
N GLU A 124 11.62 29.21 -25.14
CA GLU A 124 11.79 30.38 -24.29
C GLU A 124 13.23 30.89 -24.33
N GLY A 125 14.22 30.01 -24.26
CA GLY A 125 15.63 30.37 -24.36
C GLY A 125 15.98 31.04 -25.69
N ARG A 126 15.46 30.53 -26.82
CA ARG A 126 15.64 31.15 -28.15
C ARG A 126 14.79 32.41 -28.36
N ALA A 127 13.63 32.51 -27.72
CA ALA A 127 12.79 33.71 -27.78
C ALA A 127 13.36 34.83 -26.89
N ARG A 128 14.06 34.48 -25.81
CA ARG A 128 14.76 35.40 -24.90
C ARG A 128 16.19 35.72 -25.35
N CYS A 129 16.46 35.77 -26.65
CA CYS A 129 17.72 36.30 -27.17
C CYS A 129 17.85 37.83 -27.00
N ASN A 130 17.28 38.39 -25.93
CA ASN A 130 17.36 39.81 -25.60
C ASN A 130 18.63 40.04 -24.78
N ILE A 131 19.47 40.99 -25.21
CA ILE A 131 20.65 41.39 -24.45
C ILE A 131 20.22 42.43 -23.40
N ARG A 132 20.64 42.25 -22.15
CA ARG A 132 20.42 43.24 -21.09
C ARG A 132 21.70 44.00 -20.80
N MET A 133 21.68 45.31 -21.02
CA MET A 133 22.78 46.20 -20.67
C MET A 133 22.53 46.81 -19.29
N THR A 134 23.56 46.82 -18.44
CA THR A 134 23.52 47.41 -17.10
C THR A 134 24.58 48.49 -16.97
N GLY A 135 24.38 49.46 -16.06
CA GLY A 135 25.33 50.55 -15.83
C GLY A 135 25.24 51.73 -16.81
N VAL A 136 24.18 51.80 -17.64
CA VAL A 136 23.91 52.94 -18.52
C VAL A 136 23.18 54.03 -17.72
N PRO A 137 23.77 55.23 -17.52
CA PRO A 137 23.13 56.31 -16.78
C PRO A 137 21.83 56.76 -17.46
N GLU A 138 20.88 57.24 -16.68
CA GLU A 138 19.57 57.68 -17.19
C GLU A 138 19.73 58.86 -18.15
N GLY A 139 19.02 58.82 -19.27
CA GLY A 139 19.05 59.85 -20.30
C GLY A 139 20.23 59.82 -21.27
N ALA A 140 21.23 58.95 -21.06
CA ALA A 140 22.39 58.84 -21.96
C ALA A 140 22.03 58.32 -23.37
N GLU A 141 20.88 57.68 -23.50
CA GLU A 141 20.36 57.10 -24.75
C GLU A 141 19.76 58.16 -25.69
N GLY A 142 19.44 59.36 -25.18
CA GLY A 142 18.76 60.39 -25.95
C GLY A 142 17.31 60.03 -26.28
N HIS A 143 16.88 60.36 -27.51
CA HIS A 143 15.48 60.19 -27.95
C HIS A 143 15.18 58.81 -28.57
N CYS A 144 16.21 58.09 -29.06
CA CYS A 144 16.06 56.80 -29.73
C CYS A 144 17.04 55.78 -29.11
N THR A 145 16.52 54.92 -28.23
CA THR A 145 17.32 53.91 -27.53
C THR A 145 17.91 52.86 -28.49
N GLU A 146 17.23 52.53 -29.60
CA GLU A 146 17.68 51.56 -30.60
C GLU A 146 19.00 51.98 -31.25
N LEU A 147 19.05 53.23 -31.75
CA LEU A 147 20.24 53.77 -32.42
C LEU A 147 21.41 53.90 -31.45
N PHE A 148 21.15 54.30 -30.21
CA PHE A 148 22.18 54.35 -29.17
C PHE A 148 22.81 52.99 -28.93
N VAL A 149 21.99 51.94 -28.77
CA VAL A 149 22.50 50.59 -28.50
C VAL A 149 23.25 50.04 -29.71
N GLU A 150 22.77 50.32 -30.93
CA GLU A 150 23.42 49.89 -32.18
C GLU A 150 24.82 50.50 -32.31
N ASP A 151 24.92 51.83 -32.17
CA ASP A 151 26.20 52.55 -32.22
C ASP A 151 27.12 52.12 -31.06
N PHE A 152 26.57 51.95 -29.84
CA PHE A 152 27.35 51.49 -28.69
C PHE A 152 27.99 50.12 -28.94
N ILE A 153 27.23 49.16 -29.48
CA ILE A 153 27.73 47.82 -29.78
C ILE A 153 28.77 47.85 -30.91
N LEU A 154 28.51 48.61 -31.99
CA LEU A 154 29.44 48.78 -33.11
C LEU A 154 30.77 49.39 -32.65
N ASN A 155 30.72 50.42 -31.81
CA ASN A 155 31.90 51.09 -31.28
C ASN A 155 32.72 50.21 -30.34
N LYS A 156 32.08 49.31 -29.56
CA LYS A 156 32.78 48.44 -28.60
C LYS A 156 33.33 47.16 -29.22
N LEU A 157 32.58 46.50 -30.12
CA LEU A 157 32.99 45.23 -30.73
C LEU A 157 33.76 45.44 -32.05
N GLY A 158 33.59 46.59 -32.68
CA GLY A 158 34.17 46.95 -33.96
C GLY A 158 33.41 46.34 -35.15
N PRO A 159 33.33 47.05 -36.30
CA PRO A 159 32.53 46.64 -37.45
C PRO A 159 32.98 45.33 -38.10
N LYS A 160 34.21 44.86 -37.81
CA LYS A 160 34.75 43.60 -38.37
C LYS A 160 34.17 42.35 -37.70
N ARG A 161 33.56 42.46 -36.51
CA ARG A 161 33.03 41.31 -35.76
C ARG A 161 31.52 41.13 -35.90
N LEU A 162 30.83 42.10 -36.49
CA LEU A 162 29.39 42.08 -36.70
C LEU A 162 29.10 42.02 -38.20
N SER A 163 28.00 41.37 -38.58
CA SER A 163 27.60 41.33 -39.98
C SER A 163 27.10 42.71 -40.43
N ASN A 164 27.20 43.02 -41.72
CA ASN A 164 26.65 44.25 -42.30
C ASN A 164 25.12 44.36 -42.17
N TYR A 165 24.44 43.29 -41.76
CA TYR A 165 23.00 43.23 -41.51
C TYR A 165 22.64 43.28 -40.01
N PHE A 166 23.60 43.58 -39.13
CA PHE A 166 23.31 43.76 -37.72
C PHE A 166 22.36 44.95 -37.57
N THR A 167 21.19 44.70 -36.99
CA THR A 167 20.17 45.70 -36.69
C THR A 167 19.51 45.34 -35.37
N ILE A 168 19.06 46.36 -34.64
CA ILE A 168 18.32 46.17 -33.39
C ILE A 168 16.84 46.35 -33.68
N GLU A 169 16.04 45.30 -33.45
CA GLU A 169 14.59 45.37 -33.70
C GLU A 169 13.85 46.23 -32.67
N ARG A 170 14.23 46.13 -31.39
CA ARG A 170 13.61 46.85 -30.28
C ARG A 170 14.61 47.08 -29.16
N ALA A 171 14.61 48.28 -28.59
CA ALA A 171 15.36 48.58 -27.38
C ALA A 171 14.51 49.43 -26.45
N HIS A 172 14.47 49.07 -25.17
CA HIS A 172 13.73 49.82 -24.17
C HIS A 172 14.36 49.61 -22.80
N ARG A 173 14.17 50.59 -21.91
CA ARG A 173 14.46 50.40 -20.49
C ARG A 173 13.44 49.44 -19.89
N VAL A 174 13.95 48.49 -19.11
CA VAL A 174 13.08 47.61 -18.33
C VAL A 174 12.57 48.43 -17.14
N PRO A 175 11.25 48.59 -16.96
CA PRO A 175 10.69 49.29 -15.80
C PRO A 175 11.17 48.61 -14.51
N ALA A 176 11.47 49.43 -13.50
CA ALA A 176 11.88 48.98 -12.17
C ALA A 176 10.76 48.22 -11.45
#